data_AF-A0AAD5UW66-F1
#
_entry.id   AF-A0AAD5UW66-F1
#
_cell.length_a   1.000
_cell.length_b   1.000
_cell.length_c   1.000
_cell.angle_alpha   90.00
_cell.angle_beta   90.00
_cell.angle_gamma   90.00
#
_symmetry.space_group_name_H-M   'P 1'
#
loop_
_entity.id
_entity.type
_entity.pdbx_description
1 polymer ?
#
loop_
_entity_poly.entity_id
_entity_poly.type
_entity_poly.pdbx_seq_one_letter_code
_entity_poly.pdbx_strand_id
1 'polypeptide(L)'
;MMFLFGFVWGVVNLCAAWMYYAWLFGSGSSRGRFLTTMNVLANVFIVLPFWATLIIMPFFGGWIVVPIAQRVAWNHRCDSYPMYAVLDGRGYSNPRYTPNVVHFFQTGTNLYMYTYAISDSEDSDIWGFNLREWDMDQAQIPQKLYPTLQQISYNFLNTTVSGNCTTPVAPGSSSTNITSCLSGTFNPDNYLSFSLTSKVPLNTTTTNETSSLPSVTTQLRIIDKEWAFSDDAPSLILKRVDPATNQYQEIVLRTAVTHPSDCTKLKVCINGVSGRDGGAVGAEIMAPLGLIMLRQADYAIECTTPSDS
;
A
#
# COMPACT_ATOMS: atom_id res chain seq x y z
N MET A 1 8.35 -10.46 -23.08
CA MET A 1 7.32 -11.15 -23.90
C MET A 1 6.21 -10.23 -24.44
N MET A 2 5.79 -9.16 -23.73
CA MET A 2 4.74 -8.24 -24.21
C MET A 2 5.05 -7.53 -25.54
N PHE A 3 6.33 -7.21 -25.82
CA PHE A 3 6.71 -6.50 -27.06
C PHE A 3 6.50 -7.33 -28.33
N LEU A 4 6.81 -8.63 -28.29
CA LEU A 4 6.61 -9.56 -29.41
C LEU A 4 5.12 -9.76 -29.71
N PHE A 5 4.30 -9.91 -28.67
CA PHE A 5 2.86 -10.03 -28.82
C PHE A 5 2.22 -8.73 -29.34
N GLY A 6 2.64 -7.59 -28.78
CA GLY A 6 2.22 -6.27 -29.24
C GLY A 6 2.59 -5.98 -30.70
N PHE A 7 3.79 -6.38 -31.12
CA PHE A 7 4.25 -6.24 -32.50
C PHE A 7 3.37 -7.01 -33.48
N VAL A 8 3.07 -8.29 -33.19
CA VAL A 8 2.23 -9.13 -34.06
C VAL A 8 0.84 -8.52 -34.23
N TRP A 9 0.21 -8.10 -33.13
CA TRP A 9 -1.13 -7.48 -33.19
C TRP A 9 -1.13 -6.12 -33.88
N GLY A 10 -0.09 -5.31 -33.68
CA GLY A 10 0.07 -4.05 -34.39
C GLY A 10 0.16 -4.23 -35.91
N VAL A 11 0.91 -5.24 -36.37
CA VAL A 11 1.02 -5.59 -37.80
C VAL A 11 -0.30 -6.13 -38.35
N VAL A 12 -0.99 -6.99 -37.61
CA VAL A 12 -2.33 -7.50 -38.01
C VAL A 12 -3.32 -6.34 -38.16
N ASN A 13 -3.36 -5.42 -37.20
CA ASN A 13 -4.23 -4.24 -37.25
C ASN A 13 -3.84 -3.30 -38.40
N LEU A 14 -2.55 -3.15 -38.71
CA LEU A 14 -2.08 -2.38 -39.85
C LEU A 14 -2.54 -3.00 -41.17
N CYS A 15 -2.41 -4.31 -41.33
CA CYS A 15 -2.91 -5.04 -42.51
C CYS A 15 -4.43 -4.89 -42.66
N ALA A 16 -5.19 -5.02 -41.57
CA ALA A 16 -6.64 -4.85 -41.58
C ALA A 16 -7.05 -3.40 -41.94
N ALA A 17 -6.37 -2.39 -41.39
CA ALA A 17 -6.57 -0.99 -41.73
C ALA A 17 -6.28 -0.74 -43.22
N TRP A 18 -5.17 -1.29 -43.72
CA TRP A 18 -4.79 -1.15 -45.13
C TRP A 18 -5.83 -1.78 -46.06
N MET A 19 -6.31 -3.00 -45.76
CA MET A 19 -7.39 -3.64 -46.53
C MET A 19 -8.69 -2.83 -46.48
N TYR A 20 -9.05 -2.27 -45.32
CA TYR A 20 -10.22 -1.41 -45.17
C TYR A 20 -10.14 -0.18 -46.07
N TYR A 21 -9.02 0.55 -46.05
CA TYR A 21 -8.84 1.74 -46.90
C TYR A 21 -8.68 1.38 -48.38
N ALA A 22 -8.00 0.28 -48.72
CA ALA A 22 -7.89 -0.19 -50.10
C ALA A 22 -9.26 -0.50 -50.70
N TRP A 23 -10.16 -1.13 -49.93
CA TRP A 23 -11.54 -1.37 -50.34
C TRP A 23 -12.37 -0.07 -50.47
N LEU A 24 -12.21 0.85 -49.51
CA LEU A 24 -12.91 2.14 -49.50
C LEU A 24 -12.55 3.00 -50.74
N PHE A 25 -11.27 3.02 -51.13
CA PHE A 25 -10.79 3.79 -52.29
C PHE A 25 -10.90 3.03 -53.63
N GLY A 26 -10.98 1.70 -53.61
CA GLY A 26 -11.19 0.87 -54.81
C GLY A 26 -12.65 0.74 -55.23
N SER A 27 -13.59 0.96 -54.31
CA SER A 27 -15.04 0.96 -54.60
C SER A 27 -15.46 2.29 -55.24
N GLY A 28 -15.47 2.33 -56.58
CA GLY A 28 -15.99 3.44 -57.38
C GLY A 28 -17.51 3.60 -57.24
N SER A 29 -17.99 4.03 -56.07
CA SER A 29 -19.43 4.24 -55.84
C SER A 29 -19.82 5.65 -56.28
N SER A 30 -20.76 5.75 -57.23
CA SER A 30 -21.40 6.99 -57.67
C SER A 30 -22.39 7.53 -56.61
N ARG A 31 -21.89 7.86 -55.42
CA ARG A 31 -22.70 8.47 -54.35
C ARG A 31 -22.81 9.98 -54.55
N GLY A 32 -24.00 10.53 -54.28
CA GLY A 32 -24.24 11.97 -54.36
C GLY A 32 -23.28 12.77 -53.46
N ARG A 33 -22.88 13.96 -53.91
CA ARG A 33 -21.80 14.78 -53.29
C ARG A 33 -21.89 14.88 -51.76
N PHE A 34 -23.09 15.06 -51.21
CA PHE A 34 -23.31 15.21 -49.77
C PHE A 34 -22.95 13.94 -48.95
N LEU A 35 -23.36 12.76 -49.45
CA LEU A 35 -23.05 11.48 -48.80
C LEU A 35 -21.56 11.15 -48.88
N THR A 36 -20.91 11.56 -49.97
CA THR A 36 -19.46 11.40 -50.16
C THR A 36 -18.66 12.27 -49.19
N THR A 37 -19.06 13.54 -48.98
CA THR A 37 -18.40 14.44 -48.03
C THR A 37 -18.55 13.95 -46.58
N MET A 38 -19.75 13.52 -46.17
CA MET A 38 -19.98 12.99 -44.82
C MET A 38 -19.18 11.70 -44.56
N ASN A 39 -19.08 10.81 -45.54
CA ASN A 39 -18.30 9.58 -45.42
C ASN A 39 -16.79 9.86 -45.30
N VAL A 40 -16.27 10.85 -46.04
CA VAL A 40 -14.87 11.29 -45.93
C VAL A 40 -14.60 11.88 -44.55
N LEU A 41 -15.48 12.74 -44.04
CA LEU A 41 -15.34 13.33 -42.71
C LEU A 41 -15.37 12.27 -41.61
N ALA A 42 -16.30 11.31 -41.66
CA ALA A 42 -16.36 10.22 -40.69
C ALA A 42 -15.09 9.36 -40.72
N ASN A 43 -14.54 9.08 -41.91
CA ASN A 43 -13.30 8.31 -42.02
C ASN A 43 -12.10 9.07 -41.46
N VAL A 44 -11.98 10.36 -41.74
CA VAL A 44 -10.85 11.18 -41.27
C VAL A 44 -10.91 11.43 -39.76
N PHE A 45 -12.09 11.72 -39.21
CA PHE A 45 -12.23 12.15 -37.82
C PHE A 45 -12.54 11.02 -36.83
N ILE A 46 -13.01 9.86 -37.29
CA ILE A 46 -13.43 8.76 -36.41
C ILE A 46 -12.65 7.49 -36.73
N VAL A 47 -12.67 7.05 -37.99
CA VAL A 47 -12.12 5.73 -38.37
C VAL A 47 -10.59 5.74 -38.38
N LEU A 48 -9.96 6.81 -38.88
CA LEU A 48 -8.50 6.94 -38.92
C LEU A 48 -7.87 7.04 -37.52
N PRO A 49 -8.37 7.87 -36.58
CA PRO A 49 -7.86 7.89 -35.21
C PRO A 49 -8.05 6.56 -34.49
N PHE A 50 -9.18 5.87 -34.74
CA PHE A 50 -9.44 4.55 -34.19
C PHE A 50 -8.42 3.51 -34.67
N TRP A 51 -8.18 3.44 -35.99
CA TRP A 51 -7.15 2.56 -36.56
C TRP A 51 -5.75 2.90 -36.05
N ALA A 52 -5.39 4.19 -35.99
CA ALA A 52 -4.11 4.62 -35.44
C ALA A 52 -3.92 4.14 -33.99
N THR A 53 -4.98 4.22 -33.17
CA THR A 53 -4.94 3.73 -31.78
C THR A 53 -4.77 2.21 -31.72
N LEU A 54 -5.52 1.45 -32.52
CA LEU A 54 -5.39 -0.01 -32.58
C LEU A 54 -4.03 -0.48 -33.08
N ILE A 55 -3.38 0.29 -33.95
CA ILE A 55 -2.04 -0.03 -34.44
C ILE A 55 -0.98 0.32 -33.40
N ILE A 56 -1.05 1.51 -32.79
CA ILE A 56 0.02 2.05 -31.93
C ILE A 56 -0.04 1.47 -30.51
N MET A 57 -1.22 1.28 -29.91
CA MET A 57 -1.37 0.83 -28.52
C MET A 57 -0.75 -0.56 -28.25
N PRO A 58 -0.81 -1.54 -29.15
CA PRO A 58 -0.07 -2.79 -28.94
C PRO A 58 1.46 -2.60 -28.83
N PHE A 59 2.06 -1.65 -29.54
CA PHE A 59 3.50 -1.38 -29.47
C PHE A 59 3.90 -0.58 -28.23
N PHE A 60 3.19 0.51 -27.96
CA PHE A 60 3.59 1.52 -26.98
C PHE A 60 2.66 1.60 -25.77
N GLY A 61 1.53 0.90 -25.79
CA GLY A 61 0.53 0.95 -24.74
C GLY A 61 1.09 0.52 -23.39
N GLY A 62 1.98 -0.49 -23.34
CA GLY A 62 2.69 -0.82 -22.10
C GLY A 62 3.49 0.36 -21.54
N TRP A 63 4.24 1.06 -22.39
CA TRP A 63 5.11 2.18 -21.99
C TRP A 63 4.34 3.45 -21.63
N ILE A 64 3.17 3.66 -22.24
CA ILE A 64 2.34 4.84 -22.00
C ILE A 64 1.35 4.58 -20.86
N VAL A 65 0.63 3.46 -20.91
CA VAL A 65 -0.47 3.16 -20.00
C VAL A 65 0.05 2.71 -18.63
N VAL A 66 1.14 1.96 -18.54
CA VAL A 66 1.63 1.46 -17.23
C VAL A 66 2.02 2.62 -16.31
N PRO A 67 2.83 3.62 -16.71
CA PRO A 67 3.17 4.74 -15.84
C PRO A 67 1.94 5.57 -15.44
N ILE A 68 0.98 5.77 -16.36
CA ILE A 68 -0.27 6.47 -16.08
C ILE A 68 -1.10 5.67 -15.06
N ALA A 69 -1.28 4.37 -15.28
CA ALA A 69 -2.03 3.49 -14.40
C ALA A 69 -1.38 3.39 -13.02
N GLN A 70 -0.06 3.29 -12.93
CA GLN A 70 0.69 3.31 -11.68
C GLN A 70 0.51 4.64 -10.94
N ARG A 71 0.57 5.78 -11.64
CA ARG A 71 0.34 7.10 -11.04
C ARG A 71 -1.09 7.26 -10.54
N VAL A 72 -2.07 6.83 -11.31
CA VAL A 72 -3.48 6.83 -10.92
C VAL A 72 -3.70 5.91 -9.72
N ALA A 73 -3.12 4.71 -9.73
CA ALA A 73 -3.20 3.78 -8.61
C ALA A 73 -2.53 4.37 -7.36
N TRP A 74 -1.34 4.96 -7.49
CA TRP A 74 -0.66 5.61 -6.37
C TRP A 74 -1.54 6.68 -5.71
N ASN A 75 -2.19 7.52 -6.52
CA ASN A 75 -3.04 8.58 -6.00
C ASN A 75 -4.35 8.05 -5.41
N HIS A 76 -5.05 7.15 -6.13
CA HIS A 76 -6.47 6.85 -5.87
C HIS A 76 -6.76 5.47 -5.27
N ARG A 77 -5.78 4.55 -5.21
CA ARG A 77 -6.04 3.16 -4.76
C ARG A 77 -6.52 3.07 -3.31
N CYS A 78 -6.22 4.06 -2.49
CA CYS A 78 -6.62 4.08 -1.07
C CYS A 78 -7.77 5.06 -0.77
N ASP A 79 -8.43 5.66 -1.76
CA ASP A 79 -9.49 6.67 -1.54
C ASP A 79 -10.70 6.12 -0.78
N SER A 80 -10.96 4.81 -0.90
CA SER A 80 -12.04 4.12 -0.18
C SER A 80 -11.71 3.77 1.27
N TYR A 81 -10.48 4.07 1.72
CA TYR A 81 -9.99 3.72 3.05
C TYR A 81 -9.90 4.99 3.92
N PRO A 82 -10.11 4.90 5.24
CA PRO A 82 -10.02 6.06 6.12
C PRO A 82 -8.60 6.64 6.22
N MET A 83 -7.58 5.80 6.04
CA MET A 83 -6.17 6.16 6.19
C MET A 83 -5.32 5.38 5.19
N TYR A 84 -4.13 5.88 4.91
CA TYR A 84 -3.07 5.12 4.26
C TYR A 84 -1.72 5.42 4.90
N ALA A 85 -0.77 4.50 4.72
CA ALA A 85 0.63 4.70 5.08
C ALA A 85 1.51 4.65 3.83
N VAL A 86 2.63 5.35 3.88
CA VAL A 86 3.71 5.23 2.90
C VAL A 86 4.94 4.72 3.64
N LEU A 87 5.39 3.53 3.26
CA LEU A 87 6.58 2.87 3.75
C LEU A 87 7.74 3.40 2.90
N ASP A 88 8.73 4.02 3.51
CA ASP A 88 9.89 4.60 2.85
C ASP A 88 11.16 3.87 3.32
N GLY A 89 11.64 2.98 2.46
CA GLY A 89 12.79 2.13 2.70
C GLY A 89 14.09 2.85 2.37
N ARG A 90 15.14 2.58 3.14
CA ARG A 90 16.47 3.09 2.85
C ARG A 90 17.03 2.39 1.60
N GLY A 91 17.32 3.17 0.56
CA GLY A 91 18.03 2.67 -0.63
C GLY A 91 19.51 2.34 -0.38
N TYR A 92 20.12 1.64 -1.34
CA TYR A 92 21.52 1.18 -1.33
C TYR A 92 22.53 2.31 -1.11
N SER A 93 22.35 3.44 -1.79
CA SER A 93 23.27 4.59 -1.71
C SER A 93 23.07 5.48 -0.49
N ASN A 94 22.02 5.25 0.29
CA ASN A 94 21.69 6.13 1.40
C ASN A 94 22.66 5.89 2.58
N PRO A 95 23.01 6.93 3.35
CA PRO A 95 23.86 6.76 4.52
C PRO A 95 23.28 5.76 5.52
N ARG A 96 24.14 5.00 6.20
CA ARG A 96 23.72 3.95 7.14
C ARG A 96 22.78 4.43 8.26
N TYR A 97 22.93 5.69 8.68
CA TYR A 97 22.10 6.32 9.71
C TYR A 97 20.72 6.77 9.22
N THR A 98 20.41 6.62 7.93
CA THR A 98 19.07 6.90 7.40
C THR A 98 18.13 5.80 7.86
N PRO A 99 17.11 6.09 8.68
CA PRO A 99 16.21 5.06 9.16
C PRO A 99 15.15 4.70 8.10
N ASN A 100 14.65 3.48 8.19
CA ASN A 100 13.45 3.03 7.49
C ASN A 100 12.21 3.59 8.20
N VAL A 101 11.34 4.29 7.48
CA VAL A 101 10.23 5.02 8.10
C VAL A 101 8.88 4.71 7.47
N VAL A 102 7.83 4.91 8.25
CA VAL A 102 6.43 4.76 7.84
C VAL A 102 5.69 6.04 8.15
N HIS A 103 5.25 6.73 7.10
CA HIS A 103 4.49 7.97 7.19
C HIS A 103 2.99 7.67 7.11
N PHE A 104 2.20 8.19 8.05
CA PHE A 104 0.76 7.96 8.09
C PHE A 104 -0.01 9.18 7.61
N PHE A 105 -1.03 8.96 6.80
CA PHE A 105 -1.83 10.02 6.17
C PHE A 105 -3.31 9.76 6.34
N GLN A 106 -4.07 10.81 6.66
CA GLN A 106 -5.51 10.76 6.54
C GLN A 106 -5.92 10.85 5.07
N THR A 107 -6.83 9.99 4.64
CA THR A 107 -7.34 10.02 3.26
C THR A 107 -8.00 11.36 2.93
N GLY A 108 -7.69 11.90 1.75
CA GLY A 108 -8.13 13.22 1.32
C GLY A 108 -7.18 14.36 1.72
N THR A 109 -6.12 14.07 2.47
CA THR A 109 -5.07 15.03 2.84
C THR A 109 -3.71 14.58 2.30
N ASN A 110 -2.82 15.54 2.02
CA ASN A 110 -1.46 15.27 1.55
C ASN A 110 -0.39 15.47 2.65
N LEU A 111 -0.82 15.74 3.87
CA LEU A 111 0.09 15.94 5.02
C LEU A 111 0.14 14.65 5.82
N TYR A 112 1.34 14.17 6.08
CA TYR A 112 1.54 13.06 7.00
C TYR A 112 1.34 13.57 8.43
N MET A 113 0.66 12.76 9.25
CA MET A 113 0.25 13.13 10.59
C MET A 113 1.33 12.83 11.62
N TYR A 114 1.99 11.68 11.43
CA TYR A 114 3.04 11.18 12.29
C TYR A 114 3.85 10.12 11.55
N THR A 115 5.05 9.87 12.06
CA THR A 115 6.02 8.99 11.44
C THR A 115 6.52 7.96 12.43
N TYR A 116 6.52 6.69 12.02
CA TYR A 116 7.17 5.61 12.75
C TYR A 116 8.50 5.26 12.07
N ALA A 117 9.43 4.74 12.85
CA ALA A 117 10.70 4.26 12.36
C ALA A 117 10.99 2.85 12.87
N ILE A 118 11.68 2.09 12.03
CA ILE A 118 12.32 0.86 12.47
C ILE A 118 13.59 1.21 13.24
N SER A 119 13.67 0.77 14.48
CA SER A 119 14.89 0.79 15.27
C SER A 119 15.49 -0.61 15.29
N ASP A 120 16.70 -0.75 14.76
CA ASP A 120 17.49 -1.95 14.98
C ASP A 120 18.01 -1.91 16.42
N SER A 121 17.83 -2.98 17.17
CA SER A 121 18.53 -3.12 18.45
C SER A 121 19.95 -3.64 18.15
N GLU A 122 20.90 -3.50 19.06
CA GLU A 122 22.25 -4.09 18.84
C GLU A 122 22.20 -5.62 18.66
N ASP A 123 21.04 -6.23 18.90
CA ASP A 123 20.72 -7.64 18.72
C ASP A 123 19.90 -7.85 17.43
N SER A 124 20.44 -8.59 16.45
CA SER A 124 19.83 -8.80 15.13
C SER A 124 18.47 -9.51 15.17
N ASP A 125 18.13 -10.10 16.31
CA ASP A 125 16.93 -10.89 16.51
C ASP A 125 15.78 -10.08 17.13
N ILE A 126 16.04 -8.84 17.57
CA ILE A 126 15.05 -7.95 18.17
C ILE A 126 14.96 -6.66 17.38
N TRP A 127 13.79 -6.40 16.82
CA TRP A 127 13.52 -5.21 16.03
C TRP A 127 12.43 -4.38 16.68
N GLY A 128 12.61 -3.06 16.68
CA GLY A 128 11.62 -2.12 17.17
C GLY A 128 10.92 -1.38 16.03
N PHE A 129 9.65 -1.08 16.20
CA PHE A 129 8.86 -0.18 15.37
C PHE A 129 8.21 0.86 16.27
N ASN A 130 8.78 2.06 16.26
CA ASN A 130 8.50 3.09 17.26
C ASN A 130 8.03 4.38 16.61
N LEU A 131 7.18 5.13 17.29
CA LEU A 131 6.86 6.50 16.91
C LEU A 131 8.16 7.31 16.97
N ARG A 132 8.48 7.97 15.87
CA ARG A 132 9.65 8.83 15.75
C ARG A 132 9.30 10.28 16.04
N GLU A 133 8.26 10.77 15.38
CA GLU A 133 7.90 12.18 15.43
C GLU A 133 6.42 12.40 15.14
N TRP A 134 5.93 13.53 15.62
CA TRP A 134 4.62 14.10 15.30
C TRP A 134 4.81 15.17 14.24
N ASP A 135 4.26 14.94 13.06
CA ASP A 135 4.47 15.81 11.90
C ASP A 135 3.38 16.89 11.78
N MET A 136 2.28 16.70 12.50
CA MET A 136 1.25 17.70 12.73
C MET A 136 1.01 17.89 14.22
N ASP A 137 0.33 18.99 14.58
CA ASP A 137 -0.10 19.22 15.95
C ASP A 137 -1.02 18.06 16.40
N GLN A 138 -0.67 17.43 17.53
CA GLN A 138 -1.42 16.33 18.12
C GLN A 138 -2.89 16.68 18.37
N ALA A 139 -3.20 17.95 18.66
CA ALA A 139 -4.57 18.42 18.84
C ALA A 139 -5.40 18.38 17.55
N GLN A 140 -4.76 18.38 16.38
CA GLN A 140 -5.41 18.31 15.08
C GLN A 140 -5.66 16.87 14.60
N ILE A 141 -5.02 15.88 15.23
CA ILE A 141 -5.17 14.47 14.86
C ILE A 141 -6.53 13.97 15.37
N PRO A 142 -7.42 13.47 14.50
CA PRO A 142 -8.69 12.90 14.95
C PRO A 142 -8.45 11.78 15.95
N GLN A 143 -9.24 11.73 17.03
CA GLN A 143 -9.07 10.76 18.11
C GLN A 143 -9.02 9.30 17.64
N LYS A 144 -9.77 8.96 16.58
CA LYS A 144 -9.80 7.61 15.98
C LYS A 144 -8.55 7.24 15.19
N LEU A 145 -7.70 8.22 14.87
CA LEU A 145 -6.47 8.10 14.10
C LEU A 145 -5.25 8.42 14.97
N TYR A 146 -5.44 8.67 16.27
CA TYR A 146 -4.35 9.00 17.17
C TYR A 146 -3.62 7.72 17.64
N PRO A 147 -2.32 7.57 17.36
CA PRO A 147 -1.58 6.36 17.70
C PRO A 147 -1.11 6.40 19.16
N THR A 148 -1.87 5.76 20.06
CA THR A 148 -1.44 5.58 21.46
C THR A 148 -0.40 4.47 21.62
N LEU A 149 -0.33 3.52 20.68
CA LEU A 149 0.66 2.46 20.63
C LEU A 149 2.00 3.01 20.09
N GLN A 150 2.87 3.42 20.99
CA GLN A 150 4.10 4.15 20.66
C GLN A 150 5.23 3.25 20.19
N GLN A 151 5.33 2.05 20.73
CA GLN A 151 6.45 1.16 20.49
C GLN A 151 5.96 -0.27 20.34
N ILE A 152 6.48 -0.96 19.33
CA ILE A 152 6.29 -2.38 19.10
C ILE A 152 7.67 -3.02 19.00
N SER A 153 7.85 -4.16 19.68
CA SER A 153 9.05 -4.97 19.61
C SER A 153 8.71 -6.32 19.00
N TYR A 154 9.48 -6.72 18.00
CA TYR A 154 9.45 -8.04 17.38
C TYR A 154 10.65 -8.82 17.89
N ASN A 155 10.40 -10.03 18.39
CA ASN A 155 11.42 -10.99 18.75
C ASN A 155 11.32 -12.16 17.76
N PHE A 156 12.32 -12.29 16.89
CA PHE A 156 12.33 -13.31 15.83
C PHE A 156 12.74 -14.70 16.33
N LEU A 157 13.45 -14.80 17.45
CA LEU A 157 13.80 -16.09 18.07
C LEU A 157 12.56 -16.85 18.54
N ASN A 158 11.65 -16.13 19.20
CA ASN A 158 10.42 -16.71 19.77
C ASN A 158 9.19 -16.42 18.92
N THR A 159 9.34 -15.65 17.83
CA THR A 159 8.23 -15.18 16.98
C THR A 159 7.13 -14.45 17.75
N THR A 160 7.54 -13.66 18.75
CA THR A 160 6.64 -12.91 19.63
C THR A 160 6.67 -11.42 19.31
N VAL A 161 5.52 -10.79 19.52
CA VAL A 161 5.37 -9.33 19.40
C VAL A 161 4.87 -8.77 20.72
N SER A 162 5.46 -7.67 21.17
CA SER A 162 5.03 -6.92 22.33
C SER A 162 4.94 -5.44 21.99
N GLY A 163 4.17 -4.68 22.76
CA GLY A 163 4.08 -3.25 22.52
C GLY A 163 3.60 -2.45 23.72
N ASN A 164 4.01 -1.19 23.71
CA ASN A 164 3.80 -0.23 24.78
C ASN A 164 2.95 0.93 24.28
N CYS A 165 1.96 1.30 25.07
CA CYS A 165 1.09 2.43 24.82
C CYS A 165 1.38 3.55 25.80
N THR A 166 1.20 4.79 25.33
CA THR A 166 1.18 5.99 26.18
C THR A 166 -0.25 6.40 26.46
N THR A 167 -0.54 6.66 27.73
CA THR A 167 -1.80 7.27 28.17
C THR A 167 -1.54 8.53 28.97
N PRO A 168 -2.39 9.57 28.85
CA PRO A 168 -2.24 10.75 29.67
C PRO A 168 -2.54 10.44 31.14
N VAL A 169 -1.76 11.05 32.03
CA VAL A 169 -1.92 10.91 33.49
C VAL A 169 -3.26 11.49 33.96
N ALA A 170 -3.74 12.54 33.31
CA ALA A 170 -5.03 13.17 33.55
C ALA A 170 -5.65 13.66 32.22
N PRO A 171 -6.97 13.87 32.13
CA PRO A 171 -7.59 14.38 30.91
C PRO A 171 -6.97 15.73 30.49
N GLY A 172 -6.48 15.83 29.25
CA GLY A 172 -5.85 17.04 28.72
C GLY A 172 -4.42 17.32 29.20
N SER A 173 -3.80 16.41 29.96
CA SER A 173 -2.40 16.51 30.37
C SER A 173 -1.45 16.13 29.23
N SER A 174 -0.34 16.88 29.10
CA SER A 174 0.80 16.51 28.25
C SER A 174 1.73 15.46 28.88
N SER A 175 1.60 15.21 30.19
CA SER A 175 2.29 14.12 30.87
C SER A 175 1.60 12.79 30.60
N THR A 176 2.38 11.80 30.15
CA THR A 176 1.91 10.46 29.79
C THR A 176 2.67 9.38 30.54
N ASN A 177 1.96 8.29 30.89
CA ASN A 177 2.55 7.06 31.41
C ASN A 177 2.67 6.01 30.30
N ILE A 178 3.71 5.18 30.38
CA ILE A 178 3.94 4.06 29.46
C ILE A 178 3.44 2.78 30.12
N THR A 179 2.62 2.02 29.40
CA THR A 179 2.08 0.73 29.87
C THR A 179 2.14 -0.31 28.76
N SER A 180 2.38 -1.58 29.10
CA SER A 180 2.30 -2.66 28.12
C SER A 180 0.83 -2.88 27.72
N CYS A 181 0.56 -2.84 26.43
CA CYS A 181 -0.80 -2.86 25.89
C CYS A 181 -0.97 -3.83 24.71
N LEU A 182 0.11 -4.44 24.23
CA LEU A 182 0.11 -5.40 23.16
C LEU A 182 1.01 -6.57 23.52
N SER A 183 0.51 -7.78 23.33
CA SER A 183 1.28 -9.01 23.33
C SER A 183 0.73 -9.98 22.29
N GLY A 184 1.57 -10.83 21.73
CA GLY A 184 1.11 -11.79 20.74
C GLY A 184 2.24 -12.58 20.10
N THR A 185 1.86 -13.33 19.08
CA THR A 185 2.78 -14.06 18.21
C THR A 185 2.53 -13.71 16.76
N PHE A 186 3.55 -13.88 15.93
CA PHE A 186 3.45 -13.74 14.48
C PHE A 186 4.12 -14.94 13.82
N ASN A 187 3.70 -15.28 12.60
CA ASN A 187 4.45 -16.20 11.75
C ASN A 187 4.85 -15.42 10.50
N PRO A 188 6.16 -15.17 10.25
CA PRO A 188 6.64 -14.40 9.10
C PRO A 188 6.78 -15.21 7.79
N ASP A 189 6.48 -16.51 7.80
CA ASP A 189 6.62 -17.41 6.65
C ASP A 189 5.67 -17.04 5.48
N ASN A 190 5.57 -17.93 4.48
CA ASN A 190 4.74 -17.75 3.29
C ASN A 190 3.27 -17.43 3.58
N TYR A 191 2.76 -17.77 4.78
CA TYR A 191 1.45 -17.37 5.27
C TYR A 191 1.59 -16.46 6.49
N LEU A 192 1.89 -15.18 6.24
CA LEU A 192 1.95 -14.17 7.28
C LEU A 192 0.67 -14.19 8.12
N SER A 193 0.84 -14.44 9.41
CA SER A 193 -0.28 -14.48 10.35
C SER A 193 0.11 -13.92 11.70
N PHE A 194 -0.89 -13.44 12.42
CA PHE A 194 -0.71 -12.85 13.74
C PHE A 194 -1.79 -13.34 14.68
N SER A 195 -1.42 -13.58 15.92
CA SER A 195 -2.32 -13.77 17.04
C SER A 195 -2.01 -12.68 18.06
N LEU A 196 -2.78 -11.60 18.02
CA LEU A 196 -2.52 -10.40 18.81
C LEU A 196 -3.54 -10.31 19.93
N THR A 197 -3.07 -10.03 21.14
CA THR A 197 -3.90 -9.64 22.28
C THR A 197 -3.56 -8.21 22.65
N SER A 198 -4.57 -7.34 22.61
CA SER A 198 -4.34 -5.90 22.72
C SER A 198 -5.34 -5.20 23.63
N LYS A 199 -4.86 -4.19 24.33
CA LYS A 199 -5.58 -3.24 25.18
C LYS A 199 -5.18 -1.81 24.81
N VAL A 200 -5.12 -1.52 23.51
CA VAL A 200 -4.74 -0.19 23.02
C VAL A 200 -5.81 0.82 23.46
N PRO A 201 -5.45 1.83 24.29
CA PRO A 201 -6.37 2.84 24.78
C PRO A 201 -6.59 3.95 23.73
N LEU A 202 -7.64 4.75 23.90
CA LEU A 202 -7.76 6.02 23.18
C LEU A 202 -6.92 7.09 23.88
N ASN A 203 -6.57 8.16 23.17
CA ASN A 203 -5.81 9.27 23.75
C ASN A 203 -6.54 9.96 24.93
N THR A 204 -7.86 9.81 25.02
CA THR A 204 -8.64 10.36 26.13
C THR A 204 -8.70 9.44 27.34
N THR A 205 -8.28 8.18 27.21
CA THR A 205 -8.33 7.20 28.29
C THR A 205 -7.21 7.48 29.28
N THR A 206 -7.58 7.68 30.54
CA THR A 206 -6.59 7.96 31.60
C THR A 206 -5.91 6.68 32.08
N THR A 207 -4.74 6.81 32.71
CA THR A 207 -3.99 5.67 33.27
C THR A 207 -4.84 4.80 34.23
N ASN A 208 -5.75 5.42 34.98
CA ASN A 208 -6.61 4.71 35.92
C ASN A 208 -7.67 3.85 35.20
N GLU A 209 -8.11 4.28 34.02
CA GLU A 209 -9.10 3.57 33.20
C GLU A 209 -8.47 2.47 32.34
N THR A 210 -7.17 2.58 32.00
CA THR A 210 -6.47 1.56 31.19
C THR A 210 -6.53 0.15 31.79
N SER A 211 -6.49 0.04 33.12
CA SER A 211 -6.57 -1.25 33.81
C SER A 211 -7.93 -1.92 33.64
N SER A 212 -8.98 -1.15 33.36
CA SER A 212 -10.35 -1.62 33.19
C SER A 212 -10.72 -1.95 31.73
N LEU A 213 -9.85 -1.62 30.78
CA LEU A 213 -10.08 -1.91 29.36
C LEU A 213 -10.09 -3.42 29.09
N PRO A 214 -11.11 -3.92 28.36
CA PRO A 214 -11.14 -5.31 27.95
C PRO A 214 -10.00 -5.62 26.98
N SER A 215 -9.36 -6.77 27.19
CA SER A 215 -8.37 -7.30 26.25
C SER A 215 -9.11 -7.88 25.05
N VAL A 216 -8.70 -7.49 23.85
CA VAL A 216 -9.23 -8.06 22.61
C VAL A 216 -8.15 -8.91 21.95
N THR A 217 -8.48 -10.18 21.72
CA THR A 217 -7.64 -11.08 20.92
C THR A 217 -8.13 -11.09 19.49
N THR A 218 -7.24 -10.77 18.56
CA THR A 218 -7.51 -10.72 17.12
C THR A 218 -6.55 -11.64 16.39
N GLN A 219 -7.08 -12.48 15.51
CA GLN A 219 -6.30 -13.30 14.59
C GLN A 219 -6.30 -12.64 13.21
N LEU A 220 -5.13 -12.52 12.61
CA LEU A 220 -4.92 -11.94 11.29
C LEU A 220 -4.19 -12.93 10.40
N ARG A 221 -4.53 -12.97 9.12
CA ARG A 221 -3.84 -13.79 8.12
C ARG A 221 -3.95 -13.15 6.74
N ILE A 222 -2.90 -13.29 5.95
CA ILE A 222 -2.90 -12.91 4.54
C ILE A 222 -3.70 -13.90 3.70
N ILE A 223 -4.27 -13.41 2.59
CA ILE A 223 -5.05 -14.26 1.67
C ILE A 223 -4.13 -15.13 0.82
N ASP A 224 -3.14 -14.50 0.22
CA ASP A 224 -2.25 -15.12 -0.76
C ASP A 224 -1.00 -15.69 -0.08
N LYS A 225 -0.41 -16.71 -0.70
CA LYS A 225 0.92 -17.18 -0.32
C LYS A 225 1.97 -16.17 -0.80
N GLU A 226 3.13 -16.16 -0.16
CA GLU A 226 4.33 -15.46 -0.65
C GLU A 226 4.11 -13.95 -0.72
N TRP A 227 3.89 -13.33 0.44
CA TRP A 227 3.67 -11.89 0.55
C TRP A 227 4.93 -11.04 0.36
N ALA A 228 6.11 -11.66 0.42
CA ALA A 228 7.40 -11.02 0.29
C ALA A 228 8.24 -11.81 -0.70
N PHE A 229 8.69 -11.14 -1.76
CA PHE A 229 9.65 -11.64 -2.73
C PHE A 229 10.98 -10.93 -2.48
N SER A 230 12.09 -11.52 -2.95
CA SER A 230 13.37 -10.80 -2.93
C SER A 230 13.35 -9.64 -3.94
N ASP A 231 12.84 -9.91 -5.14
CA ASP A 231 12.92 -9.04 -6.31
C ASP A 231 11.69 -8.13 -6.51
N ASP A 232 10.69 -8.19 -5.63
CA ASP A 232 9.48 -7.35 -5.72
C ASP A 232 9.06 -6.80 -4.35
N ALA A 233 8.36 -5.67 -4.37
CA ALA A 233 7.82 -5.05 -3.17
C ALA A 233 6.80 -5.99 -2.50
N PRO A 234 6.70 -5.99 -1.16
CA PRO A 234 5.76 -6.85 -0.47
C PRO A 234 4.32 -6.58 -0.91
N SER A 235 3.61 -7.65 -1.25
CA SER A 235 2.25 -7.61 -1.78
C SER A 235 1.33 -8.49 -0.95
N LEU A 236 0.38 -7.88 -0.24
CA LEU A 236 -0.56 -8.62 0.61
C LEU A 236 -1.88 -7.92 0.83
N ILE A 237 -2.88 -8.74 1.13
CA ILE A 237 -4.16 -8.33 1.70
C ILE A 237 -4.29 -9.05 3.04
N LEU A 238 -4.26 -8.27 4.12
CA LEU A 238 -4.40 -8.79 5.48
C LEU A 238 -5.86 -8.76 5.90
N LYS A 239 -6.38 -9.90 6.34
CA LYS A 239 -7.75 -10.03 6.82
C LYS A 239 -7.79 -10.51 8.27
N ARG A 240 -8.86 -10.13 8.95
CA ARG A 240 -9.24 -10.76 10.21
C ARG A 240 -9.73 -12.18 9.96
N VAL A 241 -9.38 -13.09 10.86
CA VAL A 241 -9.83 -14.48 10.84
C VAL A 241 -10.68 -14.72 12.08
N ASP A 242 -11.83 -15.33 11.88
CA ASP A 242 -12.64 -15.84 12.99
C ASP A 242 -11.96 -17.10 13.56
N PRO A 243 -11.55 -17.11 14.84
CA PRO A 243 -10.91 -18.28 15.44
C PRO A 243 -11.83 -19.51 15.51
N ALA A 244 -13.16 -19.33 15.55
CA ALA A 244 -14.10 -20.44 15.68
C ALA A 244 -14.35 -21.15 14.35
N THR A 245 -14.47 -20.38 13.26
CA THR A 245 -14.80 -20.91 11.93
C THR A 245 -13.59 -20.97 10.98
N ASN A 246 -12.47 -20.36 11.36
CA ASN A 246 -11.28 -20.15 10.53
C ASN A 246 -11.60 -19.47 9.18
N GLN A 247 -12.68 -18.69 9.12
CA GLN A 247 -13.09 -17.96 7.93
C GLN A 247 -12.54 -16.54 7.91
N TYR A 248 -12.22 -16.08 6.70
CA TYR A 248 -11.80 -14.70 6.46
C TYR A 248 -12.97 -13.74 6.62
N GLN A 249 -12.75 -12.66 7.37
CA GLN A 249 -13.71 -11.59 7.58
C GLN A 249 -13.28 -10.33 6.80
N GLU A 250 -13.24 -9.19 7.48
CA GLU A 250 -12.91 -7.89 6.94
C GLU A 250 -11.43 -7.73 6.57
N ILE A 251 -11.17 -6.88 5.58
CA ILE A 251 -9.82 -6.43 5.21
C ILE A 251 -9.39 -5.39 6.24
N VAL A 252 -8.25 -5.64 6.87
CA VAL A 252 -7.66 -4.80 7.90
C VAL A 252 -6.68 -3.81 7.25
N LEU A 253 -5.80 -4.31 6.38
CA LEU A 253 -4.95 -3.50 5.51
C LEU A 253 -4.63 -4.23 4.20
N ARG A 254 -4.19 -3.48 3.20
CA ARG A 254 -3.64 -4.03 1.96
C ARG A 254 -2.48 -3.18 1.46
N THR A 255 -1.45 -3.80 0.91
CA THR A 255 -0.46 -3.06 0.12
C THR A 255 -1.11 -2.61 -1.20
N ALA A 256 -0.68 -1.46 -1.71
CA ALA A 256 -1.23 -0.86 -2.92
C ALA A 256 -0.24 -1.01 -4.07
N VAL A 257 0.56 0.03 -4.33
CA VAL A 257 1.55 0.07 -5.40
C VAL A 257 2.79 0.80 -4.90
N THR A 258 3.93 0.46 -5.48
CA THR A 258 5.17 1.23 -5.32
C THR A 258 5.05 2.59 -6.00
N HIS A 259 5.84 3.56 -5.55
CA HIS A 259 5.82 4.89 -6.16
C HIS A 259 6.38 4.81 -7.59
N PRO A 260 5.71 5.38 -8.60
CA PRO A 260 6.06 5.16 -10.02
C PRO A 260 7.48 5.59 -10.41
N SER A 261 8.06 6.53 -9.66
CA SER A 261 9.42 7.03 -9.88
C SER A 261 10.37 6.73 -8.73
N ASP A 262 9.95 5.95 -7.74
CA ASP A 262 10.73 5.68 -6.54
C ASP A 262 10.38 4.31 -5.95
N CYS A 263 11.17 3.29 -6.27
CA CYS A 263 10.92 1.92 -5.82
C CYS A 263 11.08 1.75 -4.30
N THR A 264 11.72 2.70 -3.62
CA THR A 264 11.89 2.65 -2.16
C THR A 264 10.60 2.90 -1.39
N LYS A 265 9.57 3.45 -2.05
CA LYS A 265 8.30 3.82 -1.44
C LYS A 265 7.17 2.88 -1.82
N LEU A 266 6.49 2.35 -0.81
CA LEU A 266 5.30 1.50 -0.96
C LEU A 266 4.11 2.10 -0.23
N LYS A 267 2.98 2.27 -0.93
CA LYS A 267 1.73 2.74 -0.32
C LYS A 267 0.93 1.55 0.23
N VAL A 268 0.37 1.70 1.42
CA VAL A 268 -0.47 0.71 2.11
C VAL A 268 -1.79 1.35 2.49
N CYS A 269 -2.91 0.76 2.06
CA CYS A 269 -4.24 1.22 2.43
C CYS A 269 -4.67 0.60 3.76
N ILE A 270 -5.18 1.43 4.69
CA ILE A 270 -5.48 1.04 6.06
C ILE A 270 -6.99 1.18 6.30
N ASN A 271 -7.65 0.08 6.61
CA ASN A 271 -9.07 0.07 6.94
C ASN A 271 -9.29 0.06 8.46
N GLY A 272 -8.42 -0.65 9.19
CA GLY A 272 -8.62 -0.94 10.59
C GLY A 272 -9.62 -2.06 10.84
N VAL A 273 -10.00 -2.23 12.10
CA VAL A 273 -11.02 -3.21 12.55
C VAL A 273 -12.34 -2.49 12.79
N SER A 274 -13.43 -3.01 12.21
CA SER A 274 -14.76 -2.39 12.34
C SER A 274 -15.28 -2.47 13.77
N GLY A 275 -16.02 -1.45 14.20
CA GLY A 275 -16.64 -1.42 15.53
C GLY A 275 -15.66 -1.23 16.70
N ARG A 276 -14.39 -0.93 16.42
CA ARG A 276 -13.38 -0.58 17.41
C ARG A 276 -12.95 0.87 17.25
N ASP A 277 -13.10 1.68 18.29
CA ASP A 277 -12.53 3.02 18.31
C ASP A 277 -11.00 2.94 18.24
N GLY A 278 -10.39 3.79 17.41
CA GLY A 278 -8.95 3.69 17.15
C GLY A 278 -8.54 2.54 16.24
N GLY A 279 -9.49 1.79 15.64
CA GLY A 279 -9.20 0.57 14.88
C GLY A 279 -8.22 0.75 13.71
N ALA A 280 -8.13 1.94 13.11
CA ALA A 280 -7.20 2.25 12.02
C ALA A 280 -5.74 2.40 12.49
N VAL A 281 -5.51 2.57 13.79
CA VAL A 281 -4.19 2.72 14.42
C VAL A 281 -3.98 1.71 15.55
N GLY A 282 -4.80 0.67 15.56
CA GLY A 282 -4.74 -0.42 16.53
C GLY A 282 -3.54 -1.35 16.30
N ALA A 283 -3.36 -2.27 17.23
CA ALA A 283 -2.32 -3.29 17.15
C ALA A 283 -2.40 -4.11 15.85
N GLU A 284 -3.61 -4.32 15.33
CA GLU A 284 -3.87 -5.07 14.11
C GLU A 284 -3.32 -4.42 12.84
N ILE A 285 -3.04 -3.12 12.89
CA ILE A 285 -2.44 -2.37 11.79
C ILE A 285 -0.95 -2.18 12.05
N MET A 286 -0.61 -1.71 13.24
CA MET A 286 0.75 -1.30 13.56
C MET A 286 1.71 -2.50 13.64
N ALA A 287 1.27 -3.64 14.22
CA ALA A 287 2.13 -4.82 14.35
C ALA A 287 2.45 -5.46 12.97
N PRO A 288 1.50 -5.62 12.04
CA PRO A 288 1.86 -6.08 10.70
C PRO A 288 2.67 -5.06 9.90
N LEU A 289 2.37 -3.75 10.02
CA LEU A 289 3.08 -2.71 9.28
C LEU A 289 4.58 -2.69 9.52
N GLY A 290 5.04 -2.90 10.77
CA GLY A 290 6.47 -2.98 11.06
C GLY A 290 7.16 -4.12 10.29
N LEU A 291 6.56 -5.31 10.22
CA LEU A 291 7.13 -6.42 9.43
C LEU A 291 7.09 -6.15 7.91
N ILE A 292 6.03 -5.51 7.42
CA ILE A 292 5.95 -5.10 6.01
C ILE A 292 7.04 -4.08 5.70
N MET A 293 7.32 -3.16 6.61
CA MET A 293 8.39 -2.19 6.48
C MET A 293 9.77 -2.84 6.43
N LEU A 294 10.01 -3.88 7.23
CA LEU A 294 11.27 -4.64 7.17
C LEU A 294 11.48 -5.25 5.77
N ARG A 295 10.45 -5.88 5.19
CA ARG A 295 10.53 -6.43 3.82
C ARG A 295 10.63 -5.36 2.74
N GLN A 296 9.93 -4.24 2.91
CA GLN A 296 10.05 -3.10 2.01
C GLN A 296 11.47 -2.49 2.07
N ALA A 297 12.12 -2.51 3.23
CA ALA A 297 13.51 -2.06 3.37
C ALA A 297 14.48 -2.96 2.61
N ASP A 298 14.31 -4.29 2.69
CA ASP A 298 15.09 -5.25 1.91
C ASP A 298 14.94 -4.97 0.40
N TYR A 299 13.69 -4.87 -0.07
CA TYR A 299 13.40 -4.55 -1.47
C TYR A 299 13.93 -3.18 -1.92
N ALA A 300 13.85 -2.16 -1.06
CA ALA A 300 14.37 -0.82 -1.36
C ALA A 300 15.88 -0.83 -1.63
N ILE A 301 16.64 -1.65 -0.90
CA ILE A 301 18.07 -1.85 -1.16
C ILE A 301 18.26 -2.57 -2.48
N GLU A 302 17.56 -3.67 -2.71
CA GLU A 302 17.70 -4.48 -3.93
C GLU A 302 17.37 -3.65 -5.19
N CYS A 303 16.24 -2.95 -5.20
CA CYS A 303 15.77 -2.18 -6.35
C CYS A 303 16.64 -0.95 -6.68
N THR A 304 17.44 -0.47 -5.71
CA THR A 304 18.37 0.65 -5.89
C THR A 304 19.84 0.22 -6.00
N THR A 305 20.12 -1.09 -5.85
CA THR A 305 21.45 -1.63 -6.08
C THR A 305 21.76 -1.52 -7.57
N PRO A 306 22.88 -0.90 -7.98
CA PRO A 306 23.27 -0.87 -9.38
C PRO A 306 23.39 -2.29 -9.92
N SER A 307 22.79 -2.58 -11.06
CA SER A 307 23.06 -3.84 -11.76
C SER A 307 24.52 -3.83 -12.17
N ASP A 308 25.34 -4.74 -11.63
CA ASP A 308 26.70 -4.97 -12.14
C ASP A 308 26.59 -5.30 -13.64
N SER A 309 27.02 -4.34 -14.48
CA SER A 309 27.00 -4.43 -15.94
C SER A 309 28.17 -5.23 -16.47
#